data_AF-W2ZIU8-F1
#
_entry.id   AF-W2ZIU8-F1
#
_cell.length_a   1.000
_cell.length_b   1.000
_cell.length_c   1.000
_cell.angle_alpha   90.00
_cell.angle_beta   90.00
_cell.angle_gamma   90.00
#
_symmetry.space_group_name_H-M   'P 1'
#
loop_
_entity.id
_entity.type
_entity.pdbx_description
1 polymer ?
#
loop_
_entity_poly.entity_id
_entity_poly.type
_entity_poly.pdbx_seq_one_letter_code
_entity_poly.pdbx_strand_id
1 'polypeptide(L)'
;MVKTFAPFATSAAILIAAATATAVPDGSWPASTGTVQYSEAYIIKAGEVFDGKMQTFERSDVSCEGQTESGADTAVFKMEPGATLKNAIIGKNQMEGVHCDKHDCTIENVWWDD
;
A
#
# COMPACT_ATOMS: atom_id res chain seq x y z
N MET A 1 50.00 43.77 8.33
CA MET A 1 49.12 42.67 8.79
C MET A 1 48.32 42.17 7.59
N VAL A 2 48.78 41.12 6.92
CA VAL A 2 48.09 40.51 5.77
C VAL A 2 47.19 39.40 6.33
N LYS A 3 45.87 39.54 6.16
CA LYS A 3 44.88 38.53 6.55
C LYS A 3 44.60 37.65 5.34
N THR A 4 45.16 36.44 5.37
CA THR A 4 44.92 35.37 4.40
C THR A 4 43.49 34.84 4.55
N PHE A 5 42.75 34.80 3.45
CA PHE A 5 41.46 34.09 3.34
C PHE A 5 41.71 32.70 2.74
N ALA A 6 41.23 31.65 3.40
CA ALA A 6 41.22 30.28 2.88
C ALA A 6 39.81 29.94 2.33
N PRO A 7 39.68 29.29 1.17
CA PRO A 7 38.40 28.86 0.65
C PRO A 7 38.01 27.49 1.24
N PHE A 8 36.79 27.37 1.76
CA PHE A 8 36.19 26.08 2.09
C PHE A 8 35.68 25.43 0.80
N ALA A 9 36.25 24.26 0.45
CA ALA A 9 35.75 23.42 -0.62
C ALA A 9 34.60 22.55 -0.09
N THR A 10 33.38 22.75 -0.61
CA THR A 10 32.21 21.91 -0.32
C THR A 10 32.21 20.70 -1.26
N SER A 11 32.50 19.51 -0.72
CA SER A 11 32.30 18.24 -1.42
C SER A 11 30.81 17.87 -1.39
N ALA A 12 30.16 17.88 -2.55
CA ALA A 12 28.82 17.31 -2.72
C ALA A 12 28.95 15.78 -2.89
N ALA A 13 28.48 15.02 -1.90
CA ALA A 13 28.33 13.57 -2.01
C ALA A 13 27.02 13.26 -2.75
N ILE A 14 27.12 12.68 -3.95
CA ILE A 14 25.98 12.19 -4.72
C ILE A 14 25.62 10.80 -4.17
N LEU A 15 24.49 10.71 -3.45
CA LEU A 15 23.88 9.44 -3.06
C LEU A 15 23.16 8.86 -4.27
N ILE A 16 23.70 7.80 -4.86
CA ILE A 16 23.02 7.01 -5.87
C ILE A 16 22.03 6.11 -5.13
N ALA A 17 20.73 6.45 -5.20
CA ALA A 17 19.68 5.55 -4.72
C ALA A 17 19.63 4.33 -5.65
N ALA A 18 20.05 3.16 -5.15
CA ALA A 18 19.88 1.90 -5.86
C ALA A 18 18.39 1.53 -5.84
N ALA A 19 17.72 1.59 -6.99
CA ALA A 19 16.37 1.06 -7.15
C ALA A 19 16.45 -0.48 -7.10
N THR A 20 16.06 -1.07 -5.98
CA THR A 20 15.81 -2.51 -5.90
C THR A 20 14.54 -2.82 -6.67
N ALA A 21 14.66 -3.42 -7.85
CA ALA A 21 13.50 -3.93 -8.58
C ALA A 21 12.88 -5.08 -7.77
N THR A 22 11.70 -4.85 -7.19
CA THR A 22 10.87 -5.93 -6.65
C THR A 22 10.39 -6.79 -7.82
N ALA A 23 10.41 -8.11 -7.66
CA ALA A 23 9.91 -9.01 -8.69
C ALA A 23 8.41 -8.76 -8.87
N VAL A 24 7.98 -8.49 -10.10
CA VAL A 24 6.56 -8.42 -10.44
C VAL A 24 6.00 -9.84 -10.35
N PRO A 25 4.81 -10.06 -9.75
CA PRO A 25 4.23 -11.40 -9.68
C PRO A 25 4.03 -11.99 -11.08
N ASP A 26 4.28 -13.29 -11.21
CA ASP A 26 4.19 -14.02 -12.49
C ASP A 26 2.74 -14.35 -12.90
N GLY A 27 1.76 -13.85 -12.15
CA GLY A 27 0.34 -14.12 -12.33
C GLY A 27 -0.14 -15.42 -11.67
N SER A 28 0.76 -16.22 -11.08
CA SER A 28 0.34 -17.35 -10.26
C SER A 28 -0.31 -16.88 -8.97
N TRP A 29 -1.44 -17.50 -8.63
CA TRP A 29 -2.16 -17.14 -7.42
C TRP A 29 -1.29 -17.40 -6.18
N PRO A 30 -1.10 -16.40 -5.30
CA PRO A 30 -0.19 -16.54 -4.17
C PRO A 30 -0.82 -17.36 -3.04
N ALA A 31 0.03 -18.04 -2.27
CA ALA A 31 -0.39 -18.69 -1.05
C ALA A 31 -0.61 -17.63 0.06
N SER A 32 -1.81 -17.63 0.65
CA SER A 32 -2.10 -16.78 1.82
C SER A 32 -1.26 -17.21 3.01
N THR A 33 -0.69 -16.25 3.73
CA THR A 33 0.06 -16.49 4.98
C THR A 33 -0.82 -16.44 6.23
N GLY A 34 -2.11 -16.13 6.09
CA GLY A 34 -3.11 -16.13 7.16
C GLY A 34 -4.23 -15.14 6.89
N THR A 35 -5.32 -15.23 7.65
CA THR A 35 -6.50 -14.35 7.49
C THR A 35 -6.58 -13.31 8.60
N VAL A 36 -6.89 -12.07 8.22
CA VAL A 36 -7.19 -10.94 9.10
C VAL A 36 -8.57 -10.40 8.73
N GLN A 37 -9.43 -10.22 9.73
CA GLN A 37 -10.76 -9.65 9.55
C GLN A 37 -10.85 -8.31 10.26
N TYR A 38 -11.38 -7.31 9.57
CA TYR A 38 -11.65 -5.99 10.12
C TYR A 38 -13.15 -5.78 10.32
N SER A 39 -13.53 -5.16 11.43
CA SER A 39 -14.91 -4.75 11.70
C SER A 39 -15.29 -3.42 11.08
N GLU A 40 -14.33 -2.72 10.47
CA GLU A 40 -14.48 -1.46 9.77
C GLU A 40 -13.37 -1.34 8.71
N ALA A 41 -13.44 -0.34 7.83
CA ALA A 41 -12.40 -0.14 6.83
C ALA A 41 -11.05 0.17 7.50
N TYR A 42 -10.00 -0.58 7.17
CA TYR A 42 -8.66 -0.30 7.68
C TYR A 42 -8.07 0.90 6.95
N ILE A 43 -7.75 1.96 7.70
CA ILE A 43 -7.22 3.20 7.13
C ILE A 43 -5.68 3.11 7.04
N ILE A 44 -5.16 3.16 5.82
CA ILE A 44 -3.72 3.36 5.56
C ILE A 44 -3.50 4.86 5.42
N LYS A 45 -2.65 5.42 6.28
CA LYS A 45 -2.49 6.88 6.39
C LYS A 45 -1.71 7.48 5.23
N ALA A 46 -1.85 8.79 5.05
CA ALA A 46 -1.20 9.49 3.95
C ALA A 46 0.32 9.25 3.92
N GLY A 47 0.83 8.77 2.79
CA GLY A 47 2.25 8.42 2.62
C GLY A 47 2.72 7.15 3.33
N GLU A 48 1.83 6.43 4.03
CA GLU A 48 2.16 5.19 4.73
C GLU A 48 2.29 4.02 3.75
N VAL A 49 3.24 3.12 4.01
CA VAL A 49 3.35 1.84 3.30
C VAL A 49 2.85 0.72 4.21
N PHE A 50 1.74 0.09 3.84
CA PHE A 50 1.22 -1.12 4.45
C PHE A 50 1.70 -2.35 3.66
N ASP A 51 2.50 -3.20 4.31
CA ASP A 51 2.93 -4.50 3.77
C ASP A 51 2.13 -5.63 4.42
N GLY A 52 1.19 -6.20 3.67
CA GLY A 52 0.29 -7.26 4.12
C GLY A 52 0.93 -8.64 4.21
N LYS A 53 2.19 -8.81 3.80
CA LYS A 53 2.95 -10.08 3.88
C LYS A 53 2.22 -11.29 3.27
N MET A 54 1.44 -11.05 2.23
CA MET A 54 0.54 -12.00 1.56
C MET A 54 -0.53 -12.60 2.48
N GLN A 55 -0.99 -11.89 3.51
CA GLN A 55 -2.19 -12.27 4.25
C GLN A 55 -3.47 -11.97 3.45
N THR A 56 -4.53 -12.70 3.77
CA THR A 56 -5.89 -12.41 3.32
C THR A 56 -6.56 -11.45 4.29
N PHE A 57 -7.07 -10.33 3.77
CA PHE A 57 -7.77 -9.30 4.49
C PHE A 57 -9.20 -9.21 4.00
N GLU A 58 -10.15 -9.20 4.92
CA GLU A 58 -11.56 -9.10 4.60
C GLU A 58 -12.32 -8.41 5.74
N ARG A 59 -13.60 -8.15 5.53
CA ARG A 59 -14.49 -7.59 6.54
C ARG A 59 -15.19 -8.70 7.31
N SER A 60 -15.41 -8.47 8.60
CA SER A 60 -16.21 -9.39 9.45
C SER A 60 -17.69 -9.03 9.47
N ASP A 61 -18.04 -7.82 9.03
CA ASP A 61 -19.35 -7.20 9.21
C ASP A 61 -20.14 -7.00 7.90
N VAL A 62 -19.55 -7.34 6.76
CA VAL A 62 -20.20 -7.26 5.44
C VAL A 62 -19.93 -8.52 4.60
N SER A 63 -20.74 -8.73 3.57
CA SER A 63 -20.57 -9.78 2.56
C SER A 63 -20.61 -9.16 1.18
N CYS A 64 -19.89 -9.75 0.20
CA CYS A 64 -19.94 -9.29 -1.18
C CYS A 64 -21.36 -9.41 -1.77
N GLU A 65 -21.87 -8.31 -2.32
CA GLU A 65 -23.16 -8.24 -3.02
C GLU A 65 -22.98 -8.19 -4.55
N GLY A 66 -21.83 -8.65 -5.04
CA GLY A 66 -21.44 -8.58 -6.45
C GLY A 66 -20.98 -7.18 -6.85
N GLN A 67 -21.53 -6.65 -7.93
CA GLN A 67 -21.09 -5.38 -8.54
C GLN A 67 -21.80 -4.14 -7.97
N THR A 68 -22.46 -4.28 -6.83
CA THR A 68 -23.14 -3.16 -6.16
C THR A 68 -22.09 -2.18 -5.64
N GLU A 69 -22.04 -0.99 -6.24
CA GLU A 69 -21.13 0.07 -5.80
C GLU A 69 -21.43 0.47 -4.35
N SER A 70 -20.38 0.52 -3.54
CA SER A 70 -20.45 0.94 -2.14
C SER A 70 -19.44 2.06 -1.85
N GLY A 71 -19.35 2.50 -0.60
CA GLY A 71 -18.51 3.65 -0.23
C GLY A 71 -17.19 3.26 0.41
N ALA A 72 -16.35 4.25 0.69
CA ALA A 72 -15.09 4.06 1.40
C ALA A 72 -15.24 3.37 2.77
N ASP A 73 -16.40 3.53 3.43
CA ASP A 73 -16.65 2.97 4.77
C ASP A 73 -16.91 1.45 4.74
N THR A 74 -17.29 0.92 3.59
CA THR A 74 -17.49 -0.52 3.33
C THR A 74 -16.27 -1.18 2.69
N ALA A 75 -15.16 -0.44 2.56
CA ALA A 75 -13.91 -0.95 2.03
C ALA A 75 -13.22 -1.93 3.00
N VAL A 76 -12.43 -2.87 2.47
CA VAL A 76 -11.44 -3.59 3.30
C VAL A 76 -10.32 -2.61 3.68
N PHE A 77 -9.77 -1.90 2.70
CA PHE A 77 -8.78 -0.85 2.91
C PHE A 77 -9.25 0.51 2.39
N LYS A 78 -9.09 1.54 3.21
CA LYS A 78 -9.26 2.94 2.84
C LYS A 78 -7.89 3.62 2.83
N MET A 79 -7.45 4.08 1.68
CA MET A 79 -6.12 4.64 1.45
C MET A 79 -6.20 6.16 1.39
N GLU A 80 -5.55 6.83 2.34
CA GLU A 80 -5.33 8.27 2.28
C GLU A 80 -4.28 8.63 1.20
N PRO A 81 -4.16 9.91 0.78
CA PRO A 81 -3.32 10.29 -0.35
C PRO A 81 -1.86 9.85 -0.20
N GLY A 82 -1.28 9.30 -1.27
CA GLY A 82 0.12 8.85 -1.27
C GLY A 82 0.38 7.52 -0.54
N ALA A 83 -0.65 6.86 0.01
CA ALA A 83 -0.49 5.58 0.69
C ALA A 83 -0.11 4.45 -0.27
N THR A 84 0.56 3.43 0.24
CA THR A 84 0.91 2.22 -0.50
C THR A 84 0.36 0.99 0.20
N LEU A 85 -0.39 0.17 -0.52
CA LEU A 85 -0.77 -1.18 -0.11
C LEU A 85 0.05 -2.17 -0.93
N LYS A 86 0.75 -3.10 -0.24
CA LYS A 86 1.49 -4.15 -0.94
C LYS A 86 1.40 -5.52 -0.30
N ASN A 87 1.58 -6.55 -1.13
CA ASN A 87 1.60 -7.96 -0.73
C ASN A 87 0.34 -8.32 0.08
N ALA A 88 -0.84 -8.16 -0.50
CA ALA A 88 -2.10 -8.41 0.19
C ALA A 88 -3.05 -9.23 -0.69
N ILE A 89 -3.89 -10.04 -0.07
CA ILE A 89 -5.01 -10.71 -0.72
C ILE A 89 -6.28 -10.10 -0.11
N ILE A 90 -7.20 -9.63 -0.94
CA ILE A 90 -8.52 -9.16 -0.53
C ILE A 90 -9.45 -10.36 -0.60
N GLY A 91 -10.02 -10.74 0.54
CA GLY A 91 -10.91 -11.90 0.66
C GLY A 91 -12.34 -11.60 0.21
N LYS A 92 -13.16 -12.66 0.18
CA LYS A 92 -14.53 -12.67 -0.37
C LYS A 92 -15.50 -11.77 0.39
N ASN A 93 -15.26 -11.54 1.67
CA ASN A 93 -16.06 -10.61 2.45
C ASN A 93 -15.58 -9.18 2.21
N GLN A 94 -15.83 -8.69 1.00
CA GLN A 94 -15.58 -7.31 0.56
C GLN A 94 -16.83 -6.75 -0.11
N MET A 95 -17.20 -5.50 0.19
CA MET A 95 -18.15 -4.75 -0.64
C MET A 95 -17.41 -3.75 -1.52
N GLU A 96 -16.39 -3.12 -0.94
CA GLU A 96 -15.36 -2.38 -1.63
C GLU A 96 -14.03 -3.02 -1.24
N GLY A 97 -13.15 -3.32 -2.20
CA GLY A 97 -11.88 -3.96 -1.87
C GLY A 97 -10.90 -2.94 -1.30
N VAL A 98 -10.47 -2.01 -2.15
CA VAL A 98 -9.49 -0.98 -1.83
C VAL A 98 -9.98 0.35 -2.36
N HIS A 99 -10.29 1.29 -1.46
CA HIS A 99 -10.73 2.62 -1.81
C HIS A 99 -9.58 3.63 -1.67
N CYS A 100 -9.17 4.28 -2.76
CA CYS A 100 -8.23 5.41 -2.70
C CYS A 100 -9.02 6.71 -2.59
N ASP A 101 -8.99 7.35 -1.42
CA ASP A 101 -9.85 8.50 -1.11
C ASP A 101 -9.59 9.72 -2.01
N LYS A 102 -8.39 9.82 -2.62
CA LYS A 102 -8.01 10.91 -3.53
C LYS A 102 -7.03 10.50 -4.65
N HIS A 103 -5.73 10.60 -4.40
CA HIS A 103 -4.67 10.49 -5.42
C HIS A 103 -3.40 9.84 -4.85
N ASP A 104 -2.52 9.43 -5.76
CA ASP A 104 -1.18 8.90 -5.48
C ASP A 104 -1.15 7.63 -4.62
N CYS A 105 -2.26 6.89 -4.53
CA CYS A 105 -2.25 5.57 -3.91
C CYS A 105 -1.48 4.58 -4.79
N THR A 106 -0.61 3.79 -4.18
CA THR A 106 0.14 2.72 -4.86
C THR A 106 -0.38 1.36 -4.43
N ILE A 107 -0.72 0.51 -5.39
CA ILE A 107 -1.16 -0.86 -5.17
C ILE A 107 -0.12 -1.77 -5.82
N GLU A 108 0.60 -2.56 -5.02
CA GLU A 108 1.71 -3.40 -5.49
C GLU A 108 1.52 -4.84 -5.03
N ASN A 109 1.40 -5.79 -5.96
CA ASN A 109 1.21 -7.21 -5.62
C ASN A 109 0.00 -7.42 -4.68
N VAL A 110 -1.16 -6.91 -5.10
CA VAL A 110 -2.44 -7.08 -4.41
C VAL A 110 -3.38 -7.93 -5.27
N TRP A 111 -4.10 -8.84 -4.64
CA TRP A 111 -4.93 -9.86 -5.29
C TRP A 111 -6.35 -9.80 -4.76
N TRP A 112 -7.35 -10.05 -5.61
CA TRP A 112 -8.76 -10.03 -5.21
C TRP A 112 -9.37 -11.41 -5.41
N ASP A 113 -9.76 -12.04 -4.29
CA ASP A 113 -10.52 -13.29 -4.23
C ASP A 113 -12.01 -12.94 -4.16
N ASP A 114 -12.58 -12.54 -5.30
CA ASP A 114 -14.00 -12.21 -5.48
C ASP A 114 -14.82 -13.47 -5.82
#